data_AF-A0AAU5DRM7-F1
#
_entry.id   AF-A0AAU5DRM7-F1
#
_cell.length_a   1.000
_cell.length_b   1.000
_cell.length_c   1.000
_cell.angle_alpha   90.00
_cell.angle_beta   90.00
_cell.angle_gamma   90.00
#
_symmetry.space_group_name_H-M   'P 1'
#
loop_
_entity.id
_entity.type
_entity.pdbx_description
1 polymer ?
#
loop_
_entity_poly.entity_id
_entity_poly.type
_entity_poly.pdbx_seq_one_letter_code
_entity_poly.pdbx_strand_id
1 'polypeptide(L)'
;MRTSAIGVRRVSAAAAWVVLVTVCGGSLGGSAPTAAASSAPFGQKAVHADLDAAVAAAGLPGGRTRTGFSVGDRWTRQATTDKDRALAAFALRLTPCVVSWTSNATWSSSGNDPDKARRQLDTVLAGLASRGWKETRPSEEAPIGKDGSYFLATYKQEGWILNARHSRLESWNQSTVMITEEACFGRLTDEELALLDDD
;
A
#
# COMPACT_ATOMS: atom_id res chain seq x y z
N MET A 1 -43.27 44.44 -8.16
CA MET A 1 -44.58 43.87 -7.78
C MET A 1 -44.37 42.52 -7.13
N ARG A 2 -44.81 42.41 -5.86
CA ARG A 2 -45.22 41.24 -5.05
C ARG A 2 -44.45 39.91 -5.22
N THR A 3 -43.55 39.50 -4.32
CA THR A 3 -43.69 38.92 -2.95
C THR A 3 -44.44 37.58 -2.83
N SER A 4 -43.73 36.53 -2.38
CA SER A 4 -43.95 35.68 -1.17
C SER A 4 -43.02 34.43 -1.30
N ALA A 5 -41.99 34.16 -0.50
CA ALA A 5 -41.81 34.02 0.95
C ALA A 5 -42.54 32.81 1.58
N ILE A 6 -41.88 32.25 2.61
CA ILE A 6 -42.27 31.17 3.55
C ILE A 6 -41.71 29.79 3.12
N GLY A 7 -40.82 29.10 3.84
CA GLY A 7 -40.24 29.34 5.16
C GLY A 7 -40.26 28.06 6.01
N VAL A 8 -39.09 27.71 6.57
CA VAL A 8 -38.90 27.08 7.90
C VAL A 8 -39.19 25.55 7.93
N ARG A 9 -38.44 24.63 8.56
CA ARG A 9 -37.66 24.62 9.81
C ARG A 9 -36.68 23.43 9.80
N ARG A 10 -35.52 23.60 10.44
CA ARG A 10 -34.66 22.51 10.92
C ARG A 10 -35.39 21.72 12.01
N VAL A 11 -35.21 20.40 12.04
CA VAL A 11 -35.37 19.60 13.27
C VAL A 11 -34.11 18.77 13.44
N SER A 12 -33.24 19.24 14.34
CA SER A 12 -32.20 18.44 14.96
C SER A 12 -32.87 17.47 15.94
N ALA A 13 -32.55 16.18 15.86
CA ALA A 13 -32.87 15.23 16.91
C ALA A 13 -31.57 14.62 17.43
N ALA A 14 -31.03 15.24 18.48
CA ALA A 14 -30.01 14.65 19.32
C ALA A 14 -30.68 13.58 20.19
N ALA A 15 -30.37 12.31 19.94
CA ALA A 15 -30.77 11.22 20.83
C ALA A 15 -29.74 11.12 21.95
N ALA A 16 -29.94 11.92 23.00
CA ALA A 16 -29.29 11.74 24.29
C ALA A 16 -29.97 10.57 25.01
N TRP A 17 -29.28 9.44 25.14
CA TRP A 17 -29.68 8.38 26.06
C TRP A 17 -28.90 8.54 27.36
N VAL A 18 -29.59 9.12 28.34
CA VAL A 18 -29.21 9.10 29.74
C VAL A 18 -29.58 7.72 30.29
N VAL A 19 -28.59 6.95 30.71
CA VAL A 19 -28.80 5.77 31.56
C VAL A 19 -28.25 6.11 32.94
N LEU A 20 -29.17 6.43 33.85
CA LEU A 20 -28.92 6.55 35.29
C LEU A 20 -28.93 5.14 35.88
N VAL A 21 -27.76 4.65 36.29
CA VAL A 21 -27.68 3.52 37.24
C VAL A 21 -27.12 4.04 38.55
N THR A 22 -28.01 4.40 39.46
CA THR A 22 -27.71 4.54 40.89
C THR A 22 -27.59 3.15 41.50
N VAL A 23 -26.36 2.71 41.77
CA VAL A 23 -26.08 1.62 42.72
C VAL A 23 -25.32 2.22 43.91
N CYS A 24 -26.02 2.32 45.03
CA CYS A 24 -25.44 2.45 46.36
C CYS A 24 -24.94 1.08 46.81
N GLY A 25 -23.67 0.99 47.22
CA GLY A 25 -23.13 -0.22 47.85
C GLY A 25 -21.62 -0.24 47.75
N GLY A 26 -20.93 0.28 48.78
CA GLY A 26 -19.48 0.36 48.82
C GLY A 26 -18.79 -1.00 48.92
N SER A 27 -17.63 -1.12 48.27
CA SER A 27 -16.43 -1.82 48.75
C SER A 27 -15.27 -1.49 47.79
N LEU A 28 -14.11 -1.23 48.39
CA LEU A 28 -12.84 -0.89 47.74
C LEU A 28 -12.37 -2.05 46.83
N GLY A 29 -12.04 -1.75 45.58
CA GLY A 29 -11.46 -2.74 44.67
C GLY A 29 -11.25 -2.14 43.28
N GLY A 30 -10.03 -1.67 43.01
CA GLY A 30 -9.66 -1.09 41.72
C GLY A 30 -9.95 -2.05 40.58
N SER A 31 -10.75 -1.59 39.61
CA SER A 31 -10.88 -2.23 38.31
C SER A 31 -10.38 -1.23 37.28
N ALA A 32 -9.28 -1.60 36.63
CA ALA A 32 -8.62 -0.84 35.58
C ALA A 32 -9.63 -0.43 34.49
N PRO A 33 -9.39 0.70 33.80
CA PRO A 33 -10.16 1.02 32.62
C PRO A 33 -10.04 -0.15 31.63
N THR A 34 -11.19 -0.71 31.25
CA THR A 34 -11.27 -1.64 30.13
C THR A 34 -10.71 -0.88 28.94
N ALA A 35 -9.50 -1.23 28.53
CA ALA A 35 -8.93 -0.73 27.30
C ALA A 35 -9.97 -1.00 26.22
N ALA A 36 -10.51 0.06 25.64
CA ALA A 36 -11.14 -0.03 24.34
C ALA A 36 -10.17 -0.87 23.50
N ALA A 37 -10.66 -1.95 22.90
CA ALA A 37 -9.89 -2.67 21.92
C ALA A 37 -9.61 -1.66 20.80
N SER A 38 -8.51 -0.91 20.93
CA SER A 38 -7.88 -0.24 19.82
C SER A 38 -7.66 -1.35 18.83
N SER A 39 -8.43 -1.32 17.75
CA SER A 39 -8.07 -2.00 16.52
C SER A 39 -6.58 -1.74 16.35
N ALA A 40 -5.76 -2.79 16.45
CA ALA A 40 -4.34 -2.65 16.23
C ALA A 40 -4.17 -1.87 14.92
N PRO A 41 -3.33 -0.82 14.88
CA PRO A 41 -3.18 -0.02 13.67
C PRO A 41 -2.91 -0.98 12.50
N PHE A 42 -3.56 -0.75 11.36
CA PHE A 42 -3.32 -1.50 10.15
C PHE A 42 -1.82 -1.45 9.86
N GLY A 43 -1.14 -2.54 10.21
CA GLY A 43 0.31 -2.61 10.30
C GLY A 43 0.87 -3.51 9.23
N GLN A 44 2.20 -3.56 9.13
CA GLN A 44 2.90 -4.30 8.08
C GLN A 44 2.41 -5.75 7.92
N LYS A 45 2.11 -6.45 9.02
CA LYS A 45 1.59 -7.83 8.99
C LYS A 45 0.23 -7.93 8.29
N ALA A 46 -0.67 -6.98 8.52
CA ALA A 46 -1.98 -6.95 7.89
C ALA A 46 -1.85 -6.66 6.38
N VAL A 47 -1.02 -5.67 6.02
CA VAL A 47 -0.69 -5.34 4.64
C VAL A 47 -0.09 -6.54 3.89
N HIS A 48 0.85 -7.24 4.53
CA HIS A 48 1.47 -8.44 3.97
C HIS A 48 0.42 -9.53 3.73
N ALA A 49 -0.46 -9.79 4.70
CA ALA A 49 -1.53 -10.77 4.56
C ALA A 49 -2.52 -10.42 3.44
N ASP A 50 -2.86 -9.14 3.29
CA ASP A 50 -3.75 -8.68 2.21
C ASP A 50 -3.11 -8.86 0.83
N LEU A 51 -1.83 -8.52 0.70
CA LEU A 51 -1.09 -8.72 -0.55
C LEU A 51 -0.92 -10.20 -0.87
N ASP A 52 -0.58 -11.04 0.12
CA ASP A 52 -0.53 -12.50 -0.05
C ASP A 52 -1.86 -13.07 -0.51
N ALA A 53 -2.96 -12.64 0.09
CA ALA A 53 -4.27 -13.12 -0.28
C ALA A 53 -4.69 -12.65 -1.69
N ALA A 54 -4.33 -11.44 -2.10
CA ALA A 54 -4.55 -10.95 -3.45
C ALA A 54 -3.69 -11.70 -4.49
N VAL A 55 -2.42 -12.00 -4.16
CA VAL A 55 -1.50 -12.80 -4.99
C VAL A 55 -1.99 -14.25 -5.12
N ALA A 56 -2.47 -14.85 -4.03
CA ALA A 56 -3.05 -16.19 -4.04
C ALA A 56 -4.32 -16.25 -4.89
N ALA A 57 -5.20 -15.25 -4.78
CA ALA A 57 -6.40 -15.13 -5.61
C ALA A 57 -6.06 -14.99 -7.11
N ALA A 58 -4.91 -14.39 -7.44
CA ALA A 58 -4.39 -14.31 -8.80
C ALA A 58 -3.82 -15.65 -9.33
N GLY A 59 -3.90 -16.74 -8.57
CA GLY A 59 -3.45 -18.06 -8.99
C GLY A 59 -1.94 -18.10 -9.22
N LEU A 60 -1.18 -17.34 -8.44
CA LEU A 60 0.28 -17.22 -8.58
C LEU A 60 0.99 -18.18 -7.62
N PRO A 61 1.41 -19.38 -8.06
CA PRO A 61 2.08 -20.35 -7.19
C PRO A 61 3.52 -19.94 -6.79
N GLY A 62 3.96 -18.71 -7.10
CA GLY A 62 5.36 -18.31 -6.91
C GLY A 62 5.65 -16.81 -6.94
N GLY A 63 4.64 -15.95 -6.87
CA GLY A 63 4.86 -14.51 -6.65
C GLY A 63 5.23 -14.32 -5.18
N ARG A 64 6.49 -14.00 -4.88
CA ARG A 64 6.93 -13.83 -3.49
C ARG A 64 6.59 -12.43 -3.03
N THR A 65 5.54 -12.31 -2.22
CA THR A 65 5.43 -11.17 -1.33
C THR A 65 6.60 -11.18 -0.36
N ARG A 66 7.13 -10.01 -0.06
CA ARG A 66 8.30 -9.84 0.79
C ARG A 66 8.09 -8.64 1.69
N THR A 67 8.62 -8.75 2.89
CA THR A 67 8.93 -7.61 3.73
C THR A 67 10.15 -6.88 3.12
N GLY A 68 10.09 -5.55 3.03
CA GLY A 68 11.15 -4.75 2.41
C GLY A 68 11.04 -4.62 0.89
N PHE A 69 12.04 -3.99 0.28
CA PHE A 69 12.09 -3.73 -1.16
C PHE A 69 12.44 -4.99 -1.96
N SER A 70 11.73 -5.25 -3.07
CA SER A 70 11.99 -6.40 -3.95
C SER A 70 13.39 -6.38 -4.56
N VAL A 71 13.97 -5.20 -4.72
CA VAL A 71 15.31 -4.95 -5.30
C VAL A 71 16.44 -5.15 -4.28
N GLY A 72 16.11 -5.33 -3.00
CA GLY A 72 17.06 -5.41 -1.89
C GLY A 72 18.13 -6.49 -2.07
N ASP A 73 17.78 -7.67 -2.61
CA ASP A 73 18.74 -8.76 -2.83
C ASP A 73 19.77 -8.43 -3.91
N ARG A 74 19.43 -7.59 -4.90
CA ARG A 74 20.36 -7.20 -5.97
C ARG A 74 21.26 -6.07 -5.48
N TRP A 75 20.69 -5.09 -4.79
CA TRP A 75 21.39 -3.90 -4.30
C TRP A 75 22.41 -4.25 -3.21
N THR A 76 22.03 -5.12 -2.27
CA THR A 76 22.95 -5.59 -1.21
C THR A 76 24.09 -6.46 -1.76
N ARG A 77 23.88 -7.22 -2.84
CA ARG A 77 24.92 -8.07 -3.46
C ARG A 77 25.86 -7.33 -4.40
N GLN A 78 25.48 -6.16 -4.90
CA GLN A 78 26.24 -5.39 -5.89
C GLN A 78 26.71 -4.03 -5.37
N ALA A 79 26.66 -3.80 -4.05
CA ALA A 79 27.10 -2.55 -3.48
C ALA A 79 28.62 -2.40 -3.61
N THR A 80 29.06 -1.63 -4.60
CA THR A 80 30.48 -1.42 -4.92
C THR A 80 30.94 -0.02 -4.56
N THR A 81 30.03 0.94 -4.45
CA THR A 81 30.29 2.32 -4.07
C THR A 81 29.82 2.65 -2.65
N ASP A 82 30.28 3.77 -2.09
CA ASP A 82 29.76 4.30 -0.82
C ASP A 82 28.26 4.62 -0.91
N LYS A 83 27.81 5.15 -2.07
CA LYS A 83 26.40 5.41 -2.35
C LYS A 83 25.58 4.12 -2.32
N ASP A 84 26.04 3.06 -2.97
CA ASP A 84 25.31 1.78 -2.97
C ASP A 84 25.18 1.20 -1.56
N ARG A 85 26.24 1.33 -0.75
CA ARG A 85 26.23 0.88 0.65
C ARG A 85 25.27 1.71 1.50
N ALA A 86 25.21 3.03 1.28
CA ALA A 86 24.23 3.90 1.92
C ALA A 86 22.80 3.53 1.53
N LEU A 87 22.53 3.30 0.23
CA LEU A 87 21.25 2.81 -0.28
C LEU A 87 20.84 1.47 0.32
N ALA A 88 21.79 0.52 0.42
CA ALA A 88 21.52 -0.78 1.01
C ALA A 88 21.19 -0.67 2.49
N ALA A 89 21.93 0.14 3.26
CA ALA A 89 21.66 0.38 4.67
C ALA A 89 20.30 1.07 4.88
N PHE A 90 19.98 2.05 4.02
CA PHE A 90 18.71 2.74 4.00
C PHE A 90 17.54 1.79 3.72
N ALA A 91 17.65 0.96 2.67
CA ALA A 91 16.65 -0.03 2.31
C ALA A 91 16.42 -1.06 3.42
N LEU A 92 17.50 -1.51 4.09
CA LEU A 92 17.40 -2.40 5.24
C LEU A 92 16.67 -1.74 6.41
N ARG A 93 17.00 -0.48 6.75
CA ARG A 93 16.34 0.28 7.82
C ARG A 93 14.83 0.43 7.58
N LEU A 94 14.41 0.59 6.33
CA LEU A 94 13.01 0.73 5.94
C LEU A 94 12.27 -0.59 5.75
N THR A 95 12.93 -1.74 5.89
CA THR A 95 12.29 -3.06 5.77
C THR A 95 10.98 -3.18 6.57
N PRO A 96 10.85 -2.70 7.82
CA PRO A 96 9.60 -2.76 8.59
C PRO A 96 8.44 -1.90 8.03
N CYS A 97 8.73 -1.00 7.10
CA CYS A 97 7.79 -0.02 6.56
C CYS A 97 7.37 -0.33 5.12
N VAL A 98 7.85 -1.43 4.55
CA VAL A 98 7.66 -1.79 3.15
C VAL A 98 7.17 -3.23 3.05
N VAL A 99 6.18 -3.44 2.21
CA VAL A 99 5.78 -4.75 1.72
C VAL A 99 5.81 -4.67 0.20
N SER A 100 6.38 -5.66 -0.46
CA SER A 100 6.50 -5.66 -1.90
C SER A 100 6.16 -7.00 -2.51
N TRP A 101 5.71 -6.96 -3.75
CA TRP A 101 5.53 -8.11 -4.61
C TRP A 101 6.08 -7.79 -5.99
N THR A 102 6.61 -8.82 -6.65
CA THR A 102 7.15 -8.70 -8.00
C THR A 102 6.80 -9.95 -8.78
N SER A 103 6.26 -9.77 -9.99
CA SER A 103 6.06 -10.88 -10.91
C SER A 103 7.41 -11.43 -11.37
N ASN A 104 7.44 -12.70 -11.75
CA ASN A 104 8.63 -13.24 -12.42
C ASN A 104 8.89 -12.43 -13.70
N ALA A 105 10.09 -11.86 -13.82
CA ALA A 105 10.49 -11.18 -15.05
C ALA A 105 10.61 -12.22 -16.17
N THR A 106 9.96 -11.96 -17.31
CA THR A 106 10.14 -12.76 -18.52
C THR A 106 11.06 -12.01 -19.49
N TRP A 107 12.17 -12.66 -19.87
CA TRP A 107 13.02 -12.21 -20.96
C TRP A 107 12.43 -12.65 -22.31
N SER A 108 12.55 -11.81 -23.33
CA SER A 108 11.93 -12.00 -24.65
C SER A 108 12.32 -13.28 -25.40
N SER A 109 13.46 -13.89 -25.07
CA SER A 109 13.89 -15.17 -25.64
C SER A 109 13.02 -16.37 -25.23
N SER A 110 12.10 -16.20 -24.29
CA SER A 110 11.40 -17.31 -23.65
C SER A 110 10.06 -17.72 -24.29
N GLY A 111 9.66 -17.15 -25.44
CA GLY A 111 8.42 -17.53 -26.14
C GLY A 111 7.15 -17.38 -25.30
N ASN A 112 7.21 -16.55 -24.24
CA ASN A 112 6.19 -16.44 -23.23
C ASN A 112 5.14 -15.38 -23.61
N ASP A 113 3.91 -15.62 -23.15
CA ASP A 113 2.79 -14.70 -23.24
C ASP A 113 3.18 -13.31 -22.70
N PRO A 114 3.29 -12.28 -23.57
CA PRO A 114 3.81 -10.97 -23.20
C PRO A 114 2.83 -10.16 -22.34
N ASP A 115 1.59 -10.61 -22.19
CA ASP A 115 0.58 -9.92 -21.38
C ASP A 115 0.35 -10.62 -20.05
N LYS A 116 0.99 -11.76 -19.81
CA LYS A 116 0.83 -12.54 -18.58
C LYS A 116 1.12 -11.72 -17.33
N ALA A 117 2.28 -11.06 -17.25
CA ALA A 117 2.64 -10.26 -16.07
C ALA A 117 1.65 -9.11 -15.82
N ARG A 118 1.07 -8.56 -16.89
CA ARG A 118 0.06 -7.51 -16.80
C ARG A 118 -1.26 -8.03 -16.22
N ARG A 119 -1.80 -9.12 -16.78
CA ARG A 119 -3.04 -9.73 -16.28
C ARG A 119 -2.92 -10.21 -14.83
N GLN A 120 -1.73 -10.68 -14.44
CA GLN A 120 -1.43 -11.02 -13.05
C GLN A 120 -1.50 -9.79 -12.15
N LEU A 121 -0.93 -8.65 -12.57
CA LEU A 121 -1.03 -7.39 -11.83
C LEU A 121 -2.48 -6.94 -11.69
N ASP A 122 -3.25 -6.95 -12.78
CA ASP A 122 -4.66 -6.52 -12.74
C ASP A 122 -5.48 -7.37 -11.76
N THR A 123 -5.20 -8.68 -11.68
CA THR A 123 -5.86 -9.58 -10.73
C THR A 123 -5.45 -9.29 -9.28
N VAL A 124 -4.17 -8.99 -9.03
CA VAL A 124 -3.68 -8.57 -7.71
C VAL A 124 -4.34 -7.24 -7.29
N LEU A 125 -4.41 -6.25 -8.18
CA LEU A 125 -5.05 -4.96 -7.92
C LEU A 125 -6.55 -5.11 -7.64
N ALA A 126 -7.26 -5.94 -8.40
CA ALA A 126 -8.67 -6.24 -8.13
C ALA A 126 -8.86 -6.91 -6.76
N GLY A 127 -7.98 -7.85 -6.41
CA GLY A 127 -7.95 -8.50 -5.10
C GLY A 127 -7.76 -7.51 -3.96
N LEU A 128 -6.82 -6.58 -4.10
CA LEU A 128 -6.58 -5.51 -3.12
C LEU A 128 -7.76 -4.53 -3.05
N ALA A 129 -8.33 -4.14 -4.19
CA ALA A 129 -9.50 -3.27 -4.21
C ALA A 129 -10.68 -3.88 -3.45
N SER A 130 -10.92 -5.18 -3.59
CA SER A 130 -11.94 -5.91 -2.82
C SER A 130 -11.69 -5.93 -1.30
N ARG A 131 -10.46 -5.64 -0.88
CA ARG A 131 -10.01 -5.60 0.53
C ARG A 131 -9.97 -4.20 1.13
N GLY A 132 -10.44 -3.21 0.37
CA GLY A 132 -10.57 -1.83 0.85
C GLY A 132 -9.49 -0.87 0.35
N TRP A 133 -8.54 -1.34 -0.47
CA TRP A 133 -7.57 -0.46 -1.12
C TRP A 133 -8.28 0.42 -2.14
N LYS A 134 -8.13 1.74 -2.00
CA LYS A 134 -8.81 2.71 -2.87
C LYS A 134 -7.82 3.37 -3.81
N GLU A 135 -8.13 3.34 -5.10
CA GLU A 135 -7.37 4.07 -6.11
C GLU A 135 -7.45 5.58 -5.79
N THR A 136 -6.31 6.25 -5.82
CA THR A 136 -6.19 7.67 -5.45
C THR A 136 -6.31 8.61 -6.63
N ARG A 137 -5.92 8.13 -7.82
CA ARG A 137 -6.00 8.82 -9.11
C ARG A 137 -6.18 7.78 -10.20
N PRO A 138 -6.80 8.13 -11.34
CA PRO A 138 -6.88 7.21 -12.47
C PRO A 138 -5.51 6.65 -12.81
N SER A 139 -5.45 5.34 -12.99
CA SER A 139 -4.26 4.65 -13.43
C SER A 139 -3.75 5.23 -14.75
N GLU A 140 -2.44 5.30 -14.86
CA GLU A 140 -1.75 5.93 -15.98
C GLU A 140 -1.11 4.85 -16.86
N GLU A 141 -1.28 5.00 -18.17
CA GLU A 141 -0.61 4.15 -19.15
C GLU A 141 0.09 5.05 -20.18
N ALA A 142 1.37 4.79 -20.41
CA ALA A 142 2.21 5.60 -21.26
C ALA A 142 3.13 4.72 -22.12
N PRO A 143 3.41 5.10 -23.38
CA PRO A 143 4.39 4.40 -24.20
C PRO A 143 5.82 4.64 -23.68
N ILE A 144 6.68 3.62 -23.77
CA ILE A 144 8.13 3.75 -23.61
C ILE A 144 8.80 3.33 -24.92
N GLY A 145 9.39 4.30 -25.63
CA GLY A 145 10.03 4.02 -26.92
C GLY A 145 9.02 3.56 -27.98
N LYS A 146 9.48 2.74 -28.94
CA LYS A 146 8.64 2.28 -30.07
C LYS A 146 7.68 1.16 -29.70
N ASP A 147 8.14 0.20 -28.89
CA ASP A 147 7.43 -1.06 -28.63
C ASP A 147 7.25 -1.36 -27.13
N GLY A 148 7.58 -0.39 -26.27
CA GLY A 148 7.45 -0.50 -24.83
C GLY A 148 6.23 0.23 -24.28
N SER A 149 5.78 -0.20 -23.11
CA SER A 149 4.71 0.45 -22.38
C SER A 149 4.99 0.46 -20.88
N TYR A 150 4.35 1.42 -20.25
CA TYR A 150 4.43 1.68 -18.84
C TYR A 150 3.04 1.83 -18.27
N PHE A 151 2.82 1.27 -17.10
CA PHE A 151 1.62 1.48 -16.33
C PHE A 151 1.94 1.81 -14.89
N LEU A 152 1.16 2.73 -14.32
CA LEU A 152 1.19 3.11 -12.93
C LEU A 152 -0.23 3.13 -12.35
N ALA A 153 -0.36 2.62 -11.14
CA ALA A 153 -1.54 2.83 -10.31
C ALA A 153 -1.14 3.09 -8.86
N THR A 154 -1.89 3.97 -8.20
CA THR A 154 -1.64 4.33 -6.80
C THR A 154 -2.90 4.12 -5.98
N TYR A 155 -2.81 3.30 -4.95
CA TYR A 155 -3.90 3.01 -4.01
C TYR A 155 -3.52 3.42 -2.60
N LYS A 156 -4.53 3.64 -1.74
CA LYS A 156 -4.33 3.90 -0.31
C LYS A 156 -5.27 3.08 0.55
N GLN A 157 -4.78 2.73 1.75
CA GLN A 157 -5.56 2.15 2.82
C GLN A 157 -4.89 2.41 4.17
N GLU A 158 -5.65 2.98 5.13
CA GLU A 158 -5.28 3.07 6.55
C GLU A 158 -3.82 3.50 6.82
N GLY A 159 -3.36 4.59 6.20
CA GLY A 159 -2.00 5.13 6.41
C GLY A 159 -0.90 4.45 5.57
N TRP A 160 -1.27 3.61 4.60
CA TRP A 160 -0.36 2.98 3.65
C TRP A 160 -0.66 3.40 2.22
N ILE A 161 0.41 3.57 1.44
CA ILE A 161 0.36 3.87 0.01
C ILE A 161 0.85 2.64 -0.74
N LEU A 162 0.07 2.20 -1.71
CA LEU A 162 0.47 1.20 -2.67
C LEU A 162 0.78 1.89 -4.00
N ASN A 163 1.96 1.61 -4.54
CA ASN A 163 2.37 1.95 -5.89
C ASN A 163 2.54 0.66 -6.70
N ALA A 164 1.71 0.49 -7.71
CA ALA A 164 1.79 -0.58 -8.68
C ALA A 164 2.39 -0.07 -9.99
N ARG A 165 3.29 -0.86 -10.55
CA ARG A 165 3.99 -0.58 -11.79
C ARG A 165 3.97 -1.80 -12.69
N HIS A 166 3.78 -1.59 -13.98
CA HIS A 166 4.11 -2.57 -15.00
C HIS A 166 5.02 -1.92 -16.04
N SER A 167 6.08 -2.61 -16.41
CA SER A 167 7.01 -2.16 -17.44
C SER A 167 7.19 -3.26 -18.46
N ARG A 168 6.86 -2.93 -19.70
CA ARG A 168 7.11 -3.74 -20.88
C ARG A 168 8.13 -3.02 -21.75
N LEU A 169 9.25 -3.67 -21.97
CA LEU A 169 10.31 -3.30 -22.90
C LEU A 169 10.63 -4.53 -23.74
N GLU A 170 11.37 -4.34 -24.84
CA GLU A 170 11.75 -5.42 -25.76
C GLU A 170 12.38 -6.62 -25.05
N SER A 171 13.18 -6.40 -24.00
CA SER A 171 13.90 -7.44 -23.26
C SER A 171 13.38 -7.66 -21.83
N TRP A 172 12.41 -6.87 -21.37
CA TRP A 172 12.01 -6.84 -19.97
C TRP A 172 10.50 -6.68 -19.82
N ASN A 173 9.86 -7.63 -19.15
CA ASN A 173 8.45 -7.58 -18.85
C ASN A 173 8.23 -7.98 -17.39
N GLN A 174 7.84 -7.01 -16.56
CA GLN A 174 7.67 -7.20 -15.13
C GLN A 174 6.60 -6.27 -14.55
N SER A 175 5.87 -6.81 -13.59
CA SER A 175 4.97 -6.05 -12.72
C SER A 175 5.52 -6.02 -11.29
N THR A 176 5.40 -4.88 -10.63
CA THR A 176 5.77 -4.70 -9.22
C THR A 176 4.64 -4.01 -8.46
N VAL A 177 4.50 -4.38 -7.20
CA VAL A 177 3.66 -3.70 -6.21
C VAL A 177 4.57 -3.36 -5.05
N MET A 178 4.62 -2.09 -4.66
CA MET A 178 5.29 -1.65 -3.44
C MET A 178 4.30 -0.92 -2.56
N ILE A 179 4.18 -1.36 -1.32
CA ILE A 179 3.29 -0.80 -0.32
C ILE A 179 4.15 -0.23 0.80
N THR A 180 4.00 1.07 1.08
CA THR A 180 4.81 1.82 2.03
C THR A 180 3.95 2.48 3.09
N GLU A 181 4.45 2.49 4.33
CA GLU A 181 3.78 3.17 5.44
C GLU A 181 4.04 4.69 5.38
N GLU A 182 2.97 5.50 5.32
CA GLU A 182 3.06 6.95 5.21
C GLU A 182 3.82 7.57 6.39
N ALA A 183 3.54 7.09 7.62
CA ALA A 183 4.18 7.62 8.82
C ALA A 183 5.68 7.29 8.90
N CYS A 184 6.13 6.23 8.22
CA CYS A 184 7.55 5.89 8.18
C CYS A 184 8.29 6.73 7.13
N PHE A 185 7.71 6.87 5.94
CA PHE A 185 8.29 7.68 4.87
C PHE A 185 8.18 9.19 5.13
N GLY A 186 7.20 9.64 5.91
CA GLY A 186 7.09 11.03 6.36
C GLY A 186 8.15 11.45 7.39
N ARG A 187 9.00 10.51 7.85
CA ARG A 187 10.11 10.76 8.78
C ARG A 187 11.49 10.70 8.12
N LEU A 188 11.54 10.58 6.80
CA LEU A 188 12.79 10.61 6.05
C LEU A 188 13.41 12.00 6.10
N THR A 189 14.74 12.05 6.20
CA THR A 189 15.49 13.30 6.09
C THR A 189 15.68 13.69 4.62
N ASP A 190 15.98 14.97 4.36
CA ASP A 190 16.28 15.42 2.99
C ASP A 190 17.49 14.68 2.39
N GLU A 191 18.49 14.35 3.21
CA GLU A 191 19.64 13.53 2.79
C GLU A 191 19.22 12.11 2.36
N GLU A 192 18.24 11.53 3.07
CA GLU A 192 17.70 10.21 2.75
C GLU A 192 16.77 10.22 1.53
N LEU A 193 16.06 11.32 1.31
CA LEU A 193 15.29 11.53 0.09
C LEU A 193 16.20 11.72 -1.12
N ALA A 194 17.32 12.44 -0.96
CA ALA A 194 18.32 12.62 -2.02
C ALA A 194 18.95 11.28 -2.47
N LEU A 195 19.00 10.28 -1.59
CA LEU A 195 19.41 8.92 -1.97
C LEU A 195 18.44 8.26 -2.97
N LEU A 196 17.18 8.70 -3.04
CA LEU A 196 16.13 8.15 -3.89
C LEU A 196 15.95 8.90 -5.23
N ASP A 197 16.43 10.14 -5.33
CA ASP A 197 16.17 11.03 -6.49
C ASP A 197 17.24 10.93 -7.61
N ASP A 198 18.42 10.38 -7.34
CA ASP A 198 19.55 10.29 -8.29
C ASP A 198 19.61 8.94 -9.04
N ASP A 199 18.58 8.62 -9.82
CA ASP A 199 18.56 7.54 -10.84
C ASP A 199 18.89 8.05 -12.25
#